data_AF-A0A5B0BLI1-F1
#
_entry.id   AF-A0A5B0BLI1-F1
#
_cell.length_a   1.000
_cell.length_b   1.000
_cell.length_c   1.000
_cell.angle_alpha   90.00
_cell.angle_beta   90.00
_cell.angle_gamma   90.00
#
_symmetry.space_group_name_H-M   'P 1'
#
loop_
_entity.id
_entity.type
_entity.pdbx_description
1 polymer ?
#
loop_
_entity_poly.entity_id
_entity_poly.type
_entity_poly.pdbx_seq_one_letter_code
_entity_poly.pdbx_strand_id
1 'polypeptide(L)'
;MTKTSTHHASLPLPEVIAAARELARAGRWQRALRLLDSTVTAERPERAALAVAAAEIALEHDWFGGTDTAGARIAVADVALAGLTEPAARWDLEFVRLRRAYFRILVRDGRFRFGPAGKDPAETAELRRRSEELCGQATDGVRRGWARMYLGLILDNVFAEREAARSHYELALRAGESGDDLLAREALRHLGDHDHDNLDHAGALERWSRATALGARAGNVPGTLSQQLLLAVLARDGGDEPAATALATEVARWAEAMGATRLATQATAFLTGTDPTAPPKNNDS
;
A
#
# COMPACT_ATOMS: atom_id res chain seq x y z
N MET A 1 21.21 25.20 -40.14
CA MET A 1 21.05 24.23 -39.03
C MET A 1 20.57 24.99 -37.80
N THR A 2 19.28 24.91 -37.50
CA THR A 2 18.67 25.50 -36.30
C THR A 2 19.10 24.67 -35.09
N LYS A 3 19.88 25.27 -34.18
CA LYS A 3 20.15 24.70 -32.85
C LYS A 3 18.83 24.71 -32.09
N THR A 4 18.19 23.56 -31.93
CA THR A 4 17.09 23.40 -30.99
C THR A 4 17.67 23.57 -29.58
N SER A 5 17.48 24.74 -28.99
CA SER A 5 17.88 25.02 -27.62
C SER A 5 16.96 24.25 -26.68
N THR A 6 17.45 23.17 -26.07
CA THR A 6 16.72 22.44 -25.03
C THR A 6 16.67 23.31 -23.79
N HIS A 7 15.54 23.96 -23.54
CA HIS A 7 15.31 24.69 -22.30
C HIS A 7 15.07 23.68 -21.17
N HIS A 8 15.98 23.65 -20.20
CA HIS A 8 15.80 22.89 -18.96
C HIS A 8 15.23 23.81 -17.89
N ALA A 9 14.10 23.40 -17.29
CA ALA A 9 13.60 24.03 -16.08
C ALA A 9 14.34 23.44 -14.87
N SER A 10 14.83 24.31 -13.98
CA SER A 10 15.42 23.89 -12.71
C SER A 10 14.34 23.91 -11.64
N LEU A 11 14.09 22.76 -11.01
CA LEU A 11 13.11 22.59 -9.94
C LEU A 11 13.80 21.98 -8.71
N PRO A 12 13.38 22.32 -7.48
CA PRO A 12 13.85 21.63 -6.29
C PRO A 12 13.48 20.14 -6.37
N LEU A 13 14.45 19.25 -6.16
CA LEU A 13 14.22 17.81 -6.21
C LEU A 13 13.11 17.32 -5.26
N PRO A 14 13.01 17.83 -4.00
CA PRO A 14 11.93 17.40 -3.11
C PRO A 14 10.54 17.65 -3.70
N GLU A 15 10.34 18.75 -4.43
CA GLU A 15 9.06 19.08 -5.09
C GLU A 15 8.76 18.11 -6.25
N VAL A 16 9.78 17.70 -7.01
CA VAL A 16 9.61 16.71 -8.07
C VAL A 16 9.18 15.36 -7.50
N ILE A 17 9.83 14.91 -6.41
CA ILE A 17 9.48 13.67 -5.73
C ILE A 17 8.07 13.76 -5.11
N ALA A 18 7.73 14.89 -4.50
CA ALA A 18 6.40 15.13 -3.96
C ALA A 18 5.32 15.03 -5.05
N ALA A 19 5.51 15.73 -6.18
CA ALA A 19 4.60 15.68 -7.32
C ALA A 19 4.47 14.27 -7.91
N ALA A 20 5.57 13.51 -7.99
CA ALA A 20 5.52 12.12 -8.42
C ALA A 20 4.69 11.24 -7.46
N ARG A 21 4.85 11.43 -6.14
CA ARG A 21 4.07 10.72 -5.12
C ARG A 21 2.58 11.10 -5.18
N GLU A 22 2.24 12.36 -5.40
CA GLU A 22 0.85 12.79 -5.61
C GLU A 22 0.23 12.16 -6.86
N LEU A 23 0.97 12.12 -7.97
CA LEU A 23 0.54 11.40 -9.18
C LEU A 23 0.31 9.91 -8.90
N ALA A 24 1.20 9.26 -8.16
CA ALA A 24 1.05 7.86 -7.78
C ALA A 24 -0.21 7.64 -6.94
N ARG A 25 -0.43 8.45 -5.89
CA ARG A 25 -1.63 8.43 -5.05
C ARG A 25 -2.91 8.64 -5.86
N ALA A 26 -2.87 9.43 -6.93
CA ALA A 26 -3.97 9.61 -7.88
C ALA A 26 -4.14 8.46 -8.90
N GLY A 27 -3.42 7.34 -8.73
CA GLY A 27 -3.43 6.20 -9.65
C GLY A 27 -2.76 6.46 -11.00
N ARG A 28 -1.89 7.49 -11.10
CA ARG A 28 -1.17 7.86 -12.34
C ARG A 28 0.28 7.37 -12.32
N TRP A 29 0.49 6.12 -11.91
CA TRP A 29 1.83 5.56 -11.64
C TRP A 29 2.79 5.65 -12.81
N GLN A 30 2.36 5.36 -14.05
CA GLN A 30 3.26 5.44 -15.21
C GLN A 30 3.68 6.89 -15.49
N ARG A 31 2.81 7.88 -15.22
CA ARG A 31 3.15 9.30 -15.36
C ARG A 31 4.11 9.74 -14.26
N ALA A 32 3.90 9.27 -13.03
CA ALA A 32 4.80 9.51 -11.92
C ALA A 32 6.21 8.94 -12.19
N LEU A 33 6.31 7.70 -12.65
CA LEU A 33 7.58 7.07 -13.02
C LEU A 33 8.27 7.81 -14.16
N ARG A 34 7.53 8.22 -15.20
CA ARG A 34 8.10 9.04 -16.29
C ARG A 34 8.64 10.39 -15.79
N LEU A 35 7.96 11.04 -14.84
CA LEU A 35 8.44 12.27 -14.23
C LEU A 35 9.80 12.04 -13.56
N LEU A 36 9.91 11.00 -12.73
CA LEU A 36 11.17 10.64 -12.07
C LEU A 36 12.27 10.26 -13.08
N ASP A 37 11.95 9.44 -14.08
CA ASP A 37 12.90 8.99 -15.12
C ASP A 37 13.41 10.14 -16.00
N SER A 38 12.58 11.17 -16.20
CA SER A 38 12.96 12.37 -16.98
C SER A 38 13.76 13.41 -16.17
N THR A 39 13.84 13.24 -14.85
CA THR A 39 14.54 14.16 -13.96
C THR A 39 16.02 13.81 -13.92
N VAL A 40 16.86 14.77 -14.31
CA VAL A 40 18.32 14.58 -14.38
C VAL A 40 18.98 15.38 -13.26
N THR A 41 19.90 14.73 -12.54
CA THR A 41 20.73 15.38 -11.51
C THR A 41 22.16 14.84 -11.50
N ALA A 42 23.12 15.74 -11.31
CA ALA A 42 24.54 15.42 -11.16
C ALA A 42 24.89 14.92 -9.74
N GLU A 43 24.03 15.19 -8.75
CA GLU A 43 24.29 14.86 -7.35
C GLU A 43 23.96 13.41 -7.04
N ARG A 44 24.90 12.70 -6.41
CA ARG A 44 24.73 11.27 -6.07
C ARG A 44 23.59 11.03 -5.07
N PRO A 45 23.46 11.79 -3.96
CA PRO A 45 22.35 11.60 -3.02
C PRO A 45 20.98 11.82 -3.67
N GLU A 46 20.90 12.80 -4.58
CA GLU A 46 19.68 13.12 -5.31
C GLU A 46 19.25 12.00 -6.27
N ARG A 47 20.20 11.41 -7.01
CA ARG A 47 19.91 10.22 -7.83
C ARG A 47 19.39 9.05 -7.00
N ALA A 48 19.94 8.85 -5.80
CA ALA A 48 19.47 7.82 -4.89
C ALA A 48 18.04 8.10 -4.41
N ALA A 49 17.72 9.33 -4.05
CA ALA A 49 16.36 9.73 -3.65
C ALA A 49 15.33 9.49 -4.77
N LEU A 50 15.66 9.84 -6.02
CA LEU A 50 14.82 9.54 -7.19
C LEU A 50 14.61 8.04 -7.37
N ALA A 51 15.67 7.24 -7.27
CA ALA A 51 15.59 5.80 -7.47
C ALA A 51 14.75 5.10 -6.38
N VAL A 52 14.89 5.51 -5.12
CA VAL A 52 14.06 5.00 -4.01
C VAL A 52 12.58 5.37 -4.22
N ALA A 53 12.28 6.63 -4.56
CA ALA A 53 10.92 7.06 -4.86
C ALA A 53 10.32 6.28 -6.05
N ALA A 54 11.10 5.98 -7.08
CA ALA A 54 10.64 5.18 -8.21
C ALA A 54 10.35 3.72 -7.79
N ALA A 55 11.12 3.15 -6.88
CA ALA A 55 10.86 1.82 -6.33
C ALA A 55 9.58 1.78 -5.48
N GLU A 56 9.33 2.80 -4.65
CA GLU A 56 8.08 2.95 -3.90
C GLU A 56 6.86 3.00 -4.81
N ILE A 57 6.90 3.85 -5.84
CA ILE A 57 5.79 4.04 -6.78
C ILE A 57 5.55 2.79 -7.63
N ALA A 58 6.62 2.12 -8.07
CA ALA A 58 6.49 0.87 -8.81
C ALA A 58 5.86 -0.24 -7.95
N LEU A 59 6.19 -0.31 -6.66
CA LEU A 59 5.56 -1.24 -5.73
C LEU A 59 4.07 -0.95 -5.54
N GLU A 60 3.67 0.31 -5.42
CA GLU A 60 2.26 0.69 -5.34
C GLU A 60 1.50 0.32 -6.62
N HIS A 61 2.11 0.55 -7.78
CA HIS A 61 1.57 0.13 -9.06
C HIS A 61 1.43 -1.39 -9.16
N ASP A 62 2.44 -2.14 -8.71
CA ASP A 62 2.39 -3.60 -8.67
C ASP A 62 1.24 -4.07 -7.78
N TRP A 63 0.98 -3.40 -6.65
CA TRP A 63 -0.10 -3.71 -5.72
C TRP A 63 -1.49 -3.56 -6.36
N PHE A 64 -1.80 -2.39 -6.94
CA PHE A 64 -3.13 -2.09 -7.48
C PHE A 64 -3.30 -2.51 -8.95
N GLY A 65 -2.30 -2.25 -9.78
CA GLY A 65 -2.31 -2.49 -11.22
C GLY A 65 -2.03 -3.93 -11.62
N GLY A 66 -1.47 -4.74 -10.72
CA GLY A 66 -1.19 -6.14 -10.99
C GLY A 66 0.10 -6.40 -11.77
N THR A 67 1.02 -5.44 -11.81
CA THR A 67 2.33 -5.56 -12.46
C THR A 67 3.39 -6.20 -11.54
N ASP A 68 4.60 -6.45 -12.06
CA ASP A 68 5.79 -6.85 -11.28
C ASP A 68 7.03 -6.07 -11.75
N THR A 69 7.02 -4.75 -11.47
CA THR A 69 8.04 -3.79 -11.92
C THR A 69 8.94 -3.30 -10.79
N ALA A 70 8.52 -3.45 -9.53
CA ALA A 70 9.27 -2.97 -8.37
C ALA A 70 10.62 -3.65 -8.23
N GLY A 71 10.76 -4.92 -8.61
CA GLY A 71 12.04 -5.65 -8.51
C GLY A 71 13.17 -4.98 -9.29
N ALA A 72 12.90 -4.57 -10.53
CA ALA A 72 13.87 -3.84 -11.35
C ALA A 72 14.20 -2.45 -10.77
N ARG A 73 13.20 -1.75 -10.22
CA ARG A 73 13.39 -0.43 -9.60
C ARG A 73 14.19 -0.50 -8.30
N ILE A 74 13.99 -1.54 -7.48
CA ILE A 74 14.79 -1.81 -6.29
C ILE A 74 16.26 -2.02 -6.68
N ALA A 75 16.54 -2.79 -7.74
CA ALA A 75 17.90 -3.01 -8.21
C ALA A 75 18.59 -1.71 -8.69
N VAL A 76 17.84 -0.80 -9.33
CA VAL A 76 18.36 0.53 -9.67
C VAL A 76 18.65 1.36 -8.42
N ALA A 77 17.77 1.32 -7.42
CA ALA A 77 17.96 2.01 -6.16
C ALA A 77 19.18 1.48 -5.37
N ASP A 78 19.46 0.17 -5.43
CA ASP A 78 20.66 -0.44 -4.86
C ASP A 78 21.94 0.17 -5.43
N VAL A 79 22.03 0.23 -6.76
CA VAL A 79 23.20 0.80 -7.44
C VAL A 79 23.35 2.27 -7.09
N ALA A 80 22.26 3.02 -7.00
CA ALA A 80 22.28 4.44 -6.66
C ALA A 80 22.71 4.69 -5.20
N LEU A 81 22.29 3.84 -4.27
CA LEU A 81 22.64 3.91 -2.85
C LEU A 81 24.02 3.35 -2.51
N ALA A 82 24.64 2.57 -3.42
CA ALA A 82 25.97 2.01 -3.18
C ALA A 82 26.94 3.11 -2.72
N GLY A 83 27.65 2.88 -1.61
CA GLY A 83 28.61 3.85 -1.05
C GLY A 83 28.02 5.08 -0.35
N LEU A 84 26.69 5.27 -0.34
CA LEU A 84 26.04 6.30 0.49
C LEU A 84 25.74 5.73 1.87
N THR A 85 25.97 6.52 2.93
CA THR A 85 25.77 6.11 4.33
C THR A 85 24.48 6.65 4.95
N GLU A 86 23.66 7.37 4.18
CA GLU A 86 22.44 8.01 4.66
C GLU A 86 21.44 6.98 5.25
N PRO A 87 21.19 7.00 6.57
CA PRO A 87 20.36 5.99 7.22
C PRO A 87 18.91 5.99 6.74
N ALA A 88 18.33 7.17 6.51
CA ALA A 88 16.93 7.31 6.12
C ALA A 88 16.65 6.67 4.74
N ALA A 89 17.48 6.95 3.74
CA ALA A 89 17.29 6.41 2.39
C ALA A 89 17.48 4.89 2.34
N ARG A 90 18.40 4.35 3.15
CA ARG A 90 18.56 2.89 3.31
C ARG A 90 17.34 2.27 3.98
N TRP A 91 16.83 2.88 5.04
CA TRP A 91 15.61 2.43 5.71
C TRP A 91 14.43 2.44 4.74
N ASP A 92 14.25 3.51 3.95
CA ASP A 92 13.15 3.63 2.99
C ASP A 92 13.20 2.50 1.94
N LEU A 93 14.39 2.19 1.40
CA LEU A 93 14.54 1.08 0.47
C LEU A 93 14.32 -0.29 1.12
N GLU A 94 14.81 -0.50 2.34
CA GLU A 94 14.54 -1.73 3.09
C GLU A 94 13.04 -1.90 3.39
N PHE A 95 12.34 -0.82 3.68
CA PHE A 95 10.90 -0.83 3.85
C PHE A 95 10.20 -1.21 2.54
N VAL A 96 10.60 -0.66 1.39
CA VAL A 96 10.09 -1.10 0.07
C VAL A 96 10.29 -2.61 -0.14
N ARG A 97 11.46 -3.15 0.24
CA ARG A 97 11.73 -4.59 0.16
C ARG A 97 10.82 -5.41 1.06
N LEU A 98 10.62 -4.99 2.31
CA LEU A 98 9.71 -5.64 3.24
C LEU A 98 8.31 -5.73 2.64
N ARG A 99 7.78 -4.59 2.18
CA ARG A 99 6.44 -4.51 1.59
C ARG A 99 6.30 -5.42 0.36
N ARG A 100 7.33 -5.47 -0.51
CA ARG A 100 7.37 -6.37 -1.66
C ARG A 100 7.41 -7.85 -1.26
N ALA A 101 8.24 -8.19 -0.28
CA ALA A 101 8.35 -9.57 0.23
C ALA A 101 7.03 -10.03 0.84
N TYR A 102 6.44 -9.20 1.70
CA TYR A 102 5.09 -9.41 2.25
C TYR A 102 4.06 -9.61 1.14
N PHE A 103 4.04 -8.74 0.13
CA PHE A 103 3.11 -8.85 -0.98
C PHE A 103 3.25 -10.18 -1.75
N ARG A 104 4.48 -10.63 -2.02
CA ARG A 104 4.74 -11.90 -2.72
C ARG A 104 4.37 -13.12 -1.89
N ILE A 105 4.56 -13.06 -0.58
CA ILE A 105 4.13 -14.13 0.33
C ILE A 105 2.60 -14.20 0.39
N LEU A 106 1.92 -13.05 0.34
CA LEU A 106 0.48 -12.96 0.44
C LEU A 106 -0.23 -13.31 -0.87
N VAL A 107 0.33 -12.93 -2.03
CA VAL A 107 -0.29 -13.16 -3.34
C VAL A 107 0.45 -14.24 -4.12
N ARG A 108 -0.22 -15.38 -4.29
CA ARG A 108 0.27 -16.53 -5.06
C ARG A 108 -0.74 -16.87 -6.15
N ASP A 109 -0.25 -17.04 -7.38
CA ASP A 109 -1.08 -17.31 -8.57
C ASP A 109 -2.22 -16.29 -8.76
N GLY A 110 -1.94 -15.02 -8.47
CA GLY A 110 -2.90 -13.92 -8.59
C GLY A 110 -3.97 -13.86 -7.51
N ARG A 111 -3.91 -14.73 -6.48
CA ARG A 111 -4.89 -14.78 -5.38
C ARG A 111 -4.23 -14.51 -4.03
N PHE A 112 -4.98 -13.83 -3.15
CA PHE A 112 -4.58 -13.65 -1.76
C PHE A 112 -4.68 -14.99 -1.02
N ARG A 113 -3.65 -15.32 -0.24
CA ARG A 113 -3.55 -16.51 0.60
C ARG A 113 -3.25 -16.07 2.02
N PHE A 114 -4.26 -16.02 2.87
CA PHE A 114 -4.12 -15.65 4.27
C PHE A 114 -3.73 -16.86 5.15
N GLY A 115 -3.11 -16.59 6.30
CA GLY A 115 -2.69 -17.60 7.28
C GLY A 115 -1.39 -18.34 6.91
N PRO A 116 -0.86 -19.18 7.80
CA PRO A 116 0.46 -19.79 7.63
C PRO A 116 0.49 -20.96 6.63
N ALA A 117 -0.67 -21.52 6.29
CA ALA A 117 -0.77 -22.71 5.45
C ALA A 117 -0.11 -22.52 4.07
N GLY A 118 0.72 -23.48 3.67
CA GLY A 118 1.37 -23.52 2.35
C GLY A 118 2.49 -22.50 2.14
N LYS A 119 2.92 -21.79 3.19
CA LYS A 119 4.05 -20.85 3.17
C LYS A 119 5.30 -21.50 3.75
N ASP A 120 6.47 -21.07 3.27
CA ASP A 120 7.75 -21.50 3.84
C ASP A 120 7.95 -20.87 5.23
N PRO A 121 8.12 -21.67 6.31
CA PRO A 121 8.38 -21.15 7.65
C PRO A 121 9.63 -20.27 7.74
N ALA A 122 10.69 -20.56 6.97
CA ALA A 122 11.90 -19.76 6.97
C ALA A 122 11.68 -18.38 6.33
N GLU A 123 10.96 -18.33 5.20
CA GLU A 123 10.63 -17.05 4.54
C GLU A 123 9.71 -16.18 5.41
N THR A 124 8.73 -16.78 6.08
CA THR A 124 7.80 -16.04 6.96
C THR A 124 8.48 -15.56 8.23
N ALA A 125 9.37 -16.37 8.84
CA ALA A 125 10.17 -15.95 10.00
C ALA A 125 11.11 -14.80 9.65
N GLU A 126 11.75 -14.86 8.49
CA GLU A 126 12.62 -13.78 7.99
C GLU A 126 11.82 -12.48 7.75
N LEU A 127 10.60 -12.59 7.21
CA LEU A 127 9.72 -11.44 7.02
C LEU A 127 9.38 -10.76 8.35
N ARG A 128 9.02 -11.53 9.39
CA ARG A 128 8.77 -11.01 10.74
C ARG A 128 10.01 -10.31 11.31
N ARG A 129 11.16 -11.00 11.30
CA ARG A 129 12.44 -10.46 11.82
C ARG A 129 12.79 -9.13 11.17
N ARG A 130 12.72 -9.03 9.83
CA ARG A 130 13.01 -7.79 9.10
C ARG A 130 12.05 -6.66 9.47
N SER A 131 10.77 -6.97 9.67
CA SER A 131 9.80 -5.97 10.10
C SER A 131 10.10 -5.44 11.49
N GLU A 132 10.48 -6.31 12.43
CA GLU A 132 10.89 -5.93 13.79
C GLU A 132 12.16 -5.06 13.79
N GLU A 133 13.14 -5.42 12.97
CA GLU A 133 14.37 -4.64 12.79
C GLU A 133 14.09 -3.25 12.24
N LEU A 134 13.21 -3.13 11.24
CA LEU A 134 12.79 -1.85 10.69
C LEU A 134 12.08 -0.98 11.74
N CYS A 135 11.30 -1.56 12.65
CA CYS A 135 10.74 -0.82 13.78
C CYS A 135 11.84 -0.25 14.68
N GLY A 136 12.90 -1.01 14.95
CA GLY A 136 14.02 -0.58 15.80
C GLY A 136 14.92 0.48 15.14
N GLN A 137 15.07 0.42 13.82
CA GLN A 137 15.96 1.27 13.04
C GLN A 137 15.30 2.58 12.55
N ALA A 138 13.99 2.74 12.71
CA ALA A 138 13.27 3.90 12.22
C ALA A 138 13.74 5.22 12.87
N THR A 139 14.10 6.19 12.03
CA THR A 139 14.67 7.48 12.42
C THR A 139 13.65 8.48 12.95
N ASP A 140 12.36 8.24 12.72
CA ASP A 140 11.26 9.11 13.17
C ASP A 140 10.02 8.29 13.53
N GLY A 141 9.03 8.97 14.13
CA GLY A 141 7.79 8.35 14.60
C GLY A 141 6.90 7.79 13.48
N VAL A 142 6.86 8.45 12.32
CA VAL A 142 6.03 8.03 11.18
C VAL A 142 6.61 6.77 10.53
N ARG A 143 7.92 6.74 10.26
CA ARG A 143 8.61 5.53 9.77
C ARG A 143 8.43 4.35 10.72
N ARG A 144 8.56 4.60 12.03
CA ARG A 144 8.32 3.58 13.04
C ARG A 144 6.87 3.08 13.01
N GLY A 145 5.92 4.00 12.84
CA GLY A 145 4.50 3.70 12.67
C GLY A 145 4.23 2.85 11.44
N TRP A 146 4.83 3.16 10.29
CA TRP A 146 4.73 2.36 9.06
C TRP A 146 5.32 0.96 9.21
N ALA A 147 6.47 0.82 9.87
CA ALA A 147 7.03 -0.50 10.18
C ALA A 147 6.12 -1.29 11.13
N ARG A 148 5.50 -0.62 12.12
CA ARG A 148 4.51 -1.26 13.01
C ARG A 148 3.26 -1.68 12.25
N MET A 149 2.77 -0.85 11.34
CA MET A 149 1.64 -1.19 10.47
C MET A 149 1.92 -2.49 9.71
N TYR A 150 3.08 -2.59 9.05
CA TYR A 150 3.46 -3.80 8.32
C TYR A 150 3.73 -5.00 9.22
N LEU A 151 4.29 -4.80 10.42
CA LEU A 151 4.40 -5.88 11.40
C LEU A 151 3.01 -6.42 11.74
N GLY A 152 2.04 -5.55 12.02
CA GLY A 152 0.65 -5.93 12.22
C GLY A 152 0.09 -6.74 11.05
N LEU A 153 0.26 -6.25 9.82
CA LEU A 153 -0.17 -6.97 8.61
C LEU A 153 0.45 -8.36 8.47
N ILE A 154 1.73 -8.49 8.82
CA ILE A 154 2.44 -9.77 8.78
C ILE A 154 1.85 -10.71 9.83
N LEU A 155 1.72 -10.27 11.09
CA LEU A 155 1.13 -11.09 12.15
C LEU A 155 -0.29 -11.55 11.77
N ASP A 156 -1.10 -10.64 11.27
CA ASP A 156 -2.50 -10.90 10.93
C ASP A 156 -2.62 -11.82 9.71
N ASN A 157 -2.06 -11.41 8.58
CA ASN A 157 -2.33 -12.04 7.29
C ASN A 157 -1.42 -13.23 6.98
N VAL A 158 -0.23 -13.29 7.60
CA VAL A 158 0.74 -14.38 7.36
C VAL A 158 0.70 -15.40 8.49
N PHE A 159 0.57 -14.96 9.74
CA PHE A 159 0.60 -15.85 10.91
C PHE A 159 -0.77 -16.13 11.53
N ALA A 160 -1.83 -15.44 11.11
CA ALA A 160 -3.16 -15.50 11.74
C ALA A 160 -3.14 -15.12 13.25
N GLU A 161 -2.20 -14.28 13.65
CA GLU A 161 -2.04 -13.78 15.02
C GLU A 161 -2.81 -12.46 15.21
N ARG A 162 -4.14 -12.53 15.10
CA ARG A 162 -5.03 -11.36 15.03
C ARG A 162 -4.94 -10.45 16.27
N GLU A 163 -4.96 -11.05 17.47
CA GLU A 163 -4.83 -10.30 18.72
C GLU A 163 -3.49 -9.54 18.84
N ALA A 164 -2.40 -10.17 18.43
CA ALA A 164 -1.08 -9.54 18.44
C ALA A 164 -1.01 -8.38 17.42
N ALA A 165 -1.59 -8.58 16.24
CA ALA A 165 -1.65 -7.58 15.18
C ALA A 165 -2.36 -6.29 15.60
N ARG A 166 -3.48 -6.41 16.35
CA ARG A 166 -4.28 -5.26 16.80
C ARG A 166 -3.45 -4.20 17.52
N SER A 167 -2.59 -4.62 18.46
CA SER A 167 -1.73 -3.71 19.21
C SER A 167 -0.79 -2.87 18.31
N HIS A 168 -0.35 -3.46 17.20
CA HIS A 168 0.49 -2.78 16.23
C HIS A 168 -0.29 -1.79 15.36
N TYR A 169 -1.52 -2.12 14.98
CA TYR A 169 -2.40 -1.17 14.28
C TYR A 169 -2.73 0.03 15.17
N GLU A 170 -2.98 -0.16 16.46
CA GLU A 170 -3.21 0.95 17.39
C GLU A 170 -1.98 1.86 17.55
N LEU A 171 -0.77 1.27 17.59
CA LEU A 171 0.48 2.03 17.59
C LEU A 171 0.69 2.79 16.28
N ALA A 172 0.38 2.17 15.14
CA ALA A 172 0.43 2.80 13.83
C ALA A 172 -0.57 3.96 13.73
N LEU A 173 -1.80 3.79 14.24
CA LEU A 173 -2.82 4.83 14.27
C LEU A 173 -2.35 6.06 15.03
N ARG A 174 -1.82 5.88 16.26
CA ARG A 174 -1.28 7.00 17.05
C ARG A 174 -0.16 7.74 16.33
N ALA A 175 0.73 7.02 15.64
CA ALA A 175 1.78 7.63 14.84
C ALA A 175 1.19 8.40 13.64
N GLY A 176 0.20 7.85 12.94
CA GLY A 176 -0.48 8.50 11.83
C GLY A 176 -1.23 9.77 12.24
N GLU A 177 -1.95 9.73 13.37
CA GLU A 177 -2.67 10.89 13.91
C GLU A 177 -1.73 12.05 14.28
N SER A 178 -0.44 11.78 14.48
CA SER A 178 0.57 12.80 14.73
C SER A 178 1.13 13.49 13.47
N GLY A 179 0.84 12.99 12.26
CA GLY A 179 1.32 13.66 11.03
C GLY A 179 1.30 12.88 9.71
N ASP A 180 0.66 11.71 9.62
CA ASP A 180 0.54 10.93 8.38
C ASP A 180 -0.88 10.34 8.22
N ASP A 181 -1.67 10.99 7.38
CA ASP A 181 -3.05 10.60 7.07
C ASP A 181 -3.16 9.21 6.42
N LEU A 182 -2.16 8.80 5.63
CA LEU A 182 -2.18 7.50 4.96
C LEU A 182 -1.91 6.38 5.96
N LEU A 183 -1.00 6.61 6.92
CA LEU A 183 -0.76 5.66 7.99
C LEU A 183 -1.98 5.51 8.90
N ALA A 184 -2.60 6.63 9.30
CA ALA A 184 -3.83 6.61 10.09
C ALA A 184 -4.98 5.90 9.35
N ARG A 185 -5.12 6.17 8.04
CA ARG A 185 -6.07 5.46 7.17
C ARG A 185 -5.84 3.96 7.19
N GLU A 186 -4.60 3.53 7.00
CA GLU A 186 -4.26 2.10 6.91
C GLU A 186 -4.56 1.38 8.22
N ALA A 187 -4.18 1.98 9.35
CA ALA A 187 -4.47 1.43 10.66
C ALA A 187 -5.98 1.32 10.92
N LEU A 188 -6.76 2.36 10.58
CA LEU A 188 -8.22 2.35 10.75
C LEU A 188 -8.91 1.33 9.86
N ARG A 189 -8.42 1.12 8.63
CA ARG A 189 -8.93 0.07 7.76
C ARG A 189 -8.85 -1.30 8.46
N HIS A 190 -7.67 -1.67 8.92
CA HIS A 190 -7.45 -2.99 9.50
C HIS A 190 -8.07 -3.15 10.89
N LEU A 191 -8.13 -2.08 11.70
CA LEU A 191 -8.90 -2.11 12.94
C LEU A 191 -10.41 -2.29 12.66
N GLY A 192 -10.94 -1.67 11.60
CA GLY A 192 -12.32 -1.89 11.18
C GLY A 192 -12.59 -3.31 10.70
N ASP A 193 -11.62 -3.96 10.02
CA ASP A 193 -11.71 -5.38 9.67
C ASP A 193 -11.82 -6.25 10.95
N HIS A 194 -11.14 -5.87 12.03
CA HIS A 194 -11.24 -6.59 13.31
C HIS A 194 -12.60 -6.38 13.97
N ASP A 195 -13.19 -5.20 13.88
CA ASP A 195 -14.54 -4.97 14.42
C ASP A 195 -15.60 -5.73 13.63
N HIS A 196 -15.48 -5.71 12.30
CA HIS A 196 -16.38 -6.42 11.38
C HIS A 196 -16.41 -7.92 11.68
N ASP A 197 -15.24 -8.55 11.82
CA ASP A 197 -15.14 -9.97 12.19
C ASP A 197 -15.73 -10.28 13.58
N ASN A 198 -15.70 -9.30 14.49
CA ASN A 198 -16.30 -9.41 15.81
C ASN A 198 -17.80 -9.05 15.82
N LEU A 199 -18.41 -8.89 14.64
CA LEU A 199 -19.81 -8.48 14.44
C LEU A 199 -20.14 -7.09 15.01
N ASP A 200 -19.13 -6.27 15.30
CA ASP A 200 -19.28 -4.86 15.64
C ASP A 200 -19.34 -4.01 14.36
N HIS A 201 -20.48 -4.12 13.66
CA HIS A 201 -20.70 -3.39 12.41
C HIS A 201 -20.70 -1.87 12.61
N ALA A 202 -21.06 -1.38 13.81
CA ALA A 202 -21.05 0.05 14.12
C ALA A 202 -19.61 0.57 14.23
N GLY A 203 -18.74 -0.13 14.96
CA GLY A 203 -17.31 0.17 15.06
C GLY A 203 -16.62 0.07 13.69
N ALA A 204 -16.92 -0.97 12.92
CA ALA A 204 -16.42 -1.12 11.55
C ALA A 204 -16.82 0.06 10.68
N LEU A 205 -18.10 0.46 10.69
CA LEU A 205 -18.61 1.59 9.93
C LEU A 205 -17.90 2.90 10.30
N GLU A 206 -17.73 3.18 11.59
CA GLU A 206 -17.04 4.39 12.06
C GLU A 206 -15.60 4.42 11.53
N ARG A 207 -14.84 3.35 11.78
CA ARG A 207 -13.42 3.28 11.40
C ARG A 207 -13.24 3.32 9.88
N TRP A 208 -14.05 2.58 9.13
CA TRP A 208 -13.98 2.53 7.67
C TRP A 208 -14.43 3.84 7.01
N SER A 209 -15.41 4.53 7.57
CA SER A 209 -15.81 5.88 7.10
C SER A 209 -14.70 6.89 7.35
N ARG A 210 -14.08 6.87 8.53
CA ARG A 210 -12.93 7.72 8.86
C ARG A 210 -11.74 7.42 7.94
N ALA A 211 -11.41 6.15 7.72
CA ALA A 211 -10.37 5.74 6.79
C ALA A 211 -10.62 6.25 5.36
N THR A 212 -11.88 6.22 4.91
CA THR A 212 -12.28 6.77 3.59
C THR A 212 -12.01 8.27 3.51
N ALA A 213 -12.42 9.03 4.53
CA ALA A 213 -12.20 10.48 4.57
C ALA A 213 -10.71 10.86 4.60
N LEU A 214 -9.89 10.12 5.36
CA LEU A 214 -8.43 10.29 5.40
C LEU A 214 -7.79 10.01 4.03
N GLY A 215 -8.16 8.90 3.39
CA GLY A 215 -7.67 8.54 2.06
C GLY A 215 -8.01 9.59 1.00
N ALA A 216 -9.26 10.10 1.04
CA ALA A 216 -9.71 11.14 0.12
C ALA A 216 -8.94 12.46 0.34
N ARG A 217 -8.75 12.89 1.59
CA ARG A 217 -7.97 14.09 1.93
C ARG A 217 -6.52 13.99 1.47
N ALA A 218 -5.91 12.82 1.61
CA ALA A 218 -4.54 12.56 1.19
C ALA A 218 -4.37 12.35 -0.33
N GLY A 219 -5.46 12.40 -1.11
CA GLY A 219 -5.47 12.17 -2.55
C GLY A 219 -5.17 10.72 -2.97
N ASN A 220 -5.27 9.77 -2.04
CA ASN A 220 -5.03 8.34 -2.32
C ASN A 220 -6.28 7.72 -2.94
N VAL A 221 -6.43 7.89 -4.25
CA VAL A 221 -7.61 7.46 -4.99
C VAL A 221 -7.76 5.92 -4.97
N PRO A 222 -6.75 5.10 -5.35
CA PRO A 222 -6.89 3.64 -5.30
C PRO A 222 -7.19 3.12 -3.89
N GLY A 223 -6.53 3.68 -2.87
CA GLY A 223 -6.79 3.34 -1.47
C GLY A 223 -8.21 3.72 -1.03
N THR A 224 -8.70 4.89 -1.39
CA THR A 224 -10.07 5.33 -1.08
C THR A 224 -11.11 4.40 -1.72
N LEU A 225 -10.92 4.04 -3.00
CA LEU A 225 -11.80 3.10 -3.70
C LEU A 225 -11.79 1.71 -3.04
N SER A 226 -10.62 1.20 -2.66
CA SER A 226 -10.52 -0.07 -1.91
C SER A 226 -11.20 -0.02 -0.54
N GLN A 227 -11.34 1.18 0.04
CA GLN A 227 -12.06 1.38 1.30
C GLN A 227 -13.58 1.44 1.08
N GLN A 228 -14.02 2.11 0.01
CA GLN A 228 -15.42 2.15 -0.37
C GLN A 228 -15.98 0.76 -0.71
N LEU A 229 -15.15 -0.15 -1.23
CA LEU A 229 -15.55 -1.54 -1.41
C LEU A 229 -15.86 -2.24 -0.07
N LEU A 230 -15.17 -1.91 1.02
CA LEU A 230 -15.51 -2.43 2.35
C LEU A 230 -16.80 -1.82 2.90
N LEU A 231 -17.09 -0.55 2.58
CA LEU A 231 -18.40 0.05 2.89
C LEU A 231 -19.54 -0.62 2.10
N ALA A 232 -19.28 -1.09 0.88
CA ALA A 232 -20.23 -1.89 0.12
C ALA A 232 -20.52 -3.23 0.80
N VAL A 233 -19.51 -3.87 1.41
CA VAL A 233 -19.68 -5.08 2.23
C VAL A 233 -20.62 -4.81 3.40
N LEU A 234 -20.38 -3.75 4.20
CA LEU A 234 -21.29 -3.41 5.32
C LEU A 234 -22.72 -3.10 4.85
N ALA A 235 -22.88 -2.42 3.72
CA ALA A 235 -24.20 -2.16 3.17
C ALA A 235 -24.94 -3.46 2.86
N ARG A 236 -24.26 -4.44 2.25
CA ARG A 236 -24.83 -5.76 1.97
C ARG A 236 -25.12 -6.55 3.24
N ASP A 237 -24.22 -6.54 4.23
CA ASP A 237 -24.43 -7.20 5.53
C ASP A 237 -25.63 -6.61 6.28
N GLY A 238 -25.89 -5.31 6.10
CA GLY A 238 -27.07 -4.61 6.61
C GLY A 238 -28.35 -4.80 5.77
N GLY A 239 -28.29 -5.52 4.66
CA GLY A 239 -29.43 -5.75 3.75
C GLY A 239 -29.70 -4.63 2.74
N ASP A 240 -28.84 -3.63 2.63
CA ASP A 240 -28.92 -2.54 1.64
C ASP A 240 -28.17 -2.91 0.35
N GLU A 241 -28.72 -3.87 -0.38
CA GLU A 241 -28.17 -4.32 -1.67
C GLU A 241 -28.08 -3.20 -2.73
N PRO A 242 -29.06 -2.26 -2.85
CA PRO A 242 -28.92 -1.11 -3.74
C PRO A 242 -27.69 -0.25 -3.44
N ALA A 243 -27.42 0.08 -2.17
CA ALA A 243 -26.25 0.86 -1.80
C ALA A 243 -24.94 0.08 -2.04
N ALA A 244 -24.91 -1.21 -1.69
CA ALA A 244 -23.77 -2.08 -1.96
C ALA A 244 -23.42 -2.14 -3.45
N THR A 245 -24.42 -2.33 -4.31
CA THR A 245 -24.26 -2.38 -5.77
C THR A 245 -23.79 -1.05 -6.33
N ALA A 246 -24.36 0.08 -5.88
CA ALA A 246 -23.98 1.40 -6.35
C ALA A 246 -22.51 1.71 -6.02
N LEU A 247 -22.06 1.44 -4.79
CA LEU A 247 -20.68 1.64 -4.36
C LEU A 247 -19.71 0.77 -5.17
N ALA A 248 -19.97 -0.54 -5.28
CA ALA A 248 -19.09 -1.45 -5.99
C ALA A 248 -19.01 -1.15 -7.50
N THR A 249 -20.11 -0.71 -8.12
CA THR A 249 -20.12 -0.27 -9.52
C THR A 249 -19.21 0.94 -9.74
N GLU A 250 -19.29 1.94 -8.87
CA GLU A 250 -18.43 3.12 -8.95
C GLU A 250 -16.96 2.77 -8.70
N VAL A 251 -16.67 1.86 -7.76
CA VAL A 251 -15.32 1.35 -7.53
C VAL A 251 -14.77 0.67 -8.79
N ALA A 252 -15.52 -0.23 -9.41
CA ALA A 252 -15.11 -0.93 -10.63
C ALA A 252 -14.82 0.08 -11.76
N ARG A 253 -15.75 1.00 -12.02
CA ARG A 253 -15.63 2.02 -13.08
C ARG A 253 -14.38 2.87 -12.94
N TRP A 254 -14.09 3.37 -11.74
CA TRP A 254 -12.89 4.17 -11.50
C TRP A 254 -11.61 3.34 -11.55
N ALA A 255 -11.61 2.15 -10.94
CA ALA A 255 -10.45 1.27 -10.94
C ALA A 255 -10.04 0.88 -12.38
N GLU A 256 -10.99 0.58 -13.26
CA GLU A 256 -10.75 0.34 -14.67
C GLU A 256 -10.13 1.58 -15.35
N ALA A 257 -10.73 2.76 -15.15
CA ALA A 257 -10.27 4.00 -15.79
C ALA A 257 -8.83 4.39 -15.44
N MET A 258 -8.32 3.98 -14.27
CA MET A 258 -6.93 4.22 -13.86
C MET A 258 -6.00 3.02 -14.04
N GLY A 259 -6.50 1.88 -14.52
CA GLY A 259 -5.70 0.66 -14.68
C GLY A 259 -5.36 -0.05 -13.37
N ALA A 260 -6.16 0.15 -12.30
CA ALA A 260 -6.06 -0.58 -11.05
C ALA A 260 -6.72 -1.98 -11.18
N THR A 261 -6.16 -2.81 -12.07
CA THR A 261 -6.77 -4.08 -12.53
C THR A 261 -7.19 -5.01 -11.40
N ARG A 262 -6.40 -5.12 -10.33
CA ARG A 262 -6.75 -5.99 -9.20
C ARG A 262 -7.98 -5.49 -8.45
N LEU A 263 -8.06 -4.18 -8.23
CA LEU A 263 -9.20 -3.56 -7.56
C LEU A 263 -10.47 -3.65 -8.42
N ALA A 264 -10.36 -3.41 -9.73
CA ALA A 264 -11.47 -3.60 -10.66
C ALA A 264 -11.99 -5.04 -10.59
N THR A 265 -11.08 -6.03 -10.64
CA THR A 265 -11.43 -7.45 -10.53
C THR A 265 -12.16 -7.77 -9.22
N GLN A 266 -11.69 -7.24 -8.08
CA GLN A 266 -12.34 -7.43 -6.78
C GLN A 266 -13.75 -6.84 -6.74
N ALA A 267 -13.92 -5.61 -7.25
CA ALA A 267 -15.22 -4.96 -7.28
C ALA A 267 -16.22 -5.69 -8.20
N THR A 268 -15.78 -6.13 -9.39
CA THR A 268 -16.60 -6.95 -10.29
C THR A 268 -16.95 -8.30 -9.66
N ALA A 269 -16.01 -8.97 -8.98
CA ALA A 269 -16.29 -10.21 -8.27
C ALA A 269 -17.34 -10.02 -7.17
N PHE A 270 -17.27 -8.90 -6.44
CA PHE A 270 -18.27 -8.53 -5.42
C PHE A 270 -19.66 -8.30 -5.99
N LEU A 271 -19.77 -7.67 -7.17
CA LEU A 271 -21.05 -7.52 -7.88
C LEU A 271 -21.64 -8.89 -8.28
N THR A 272 -20.80 -9.90 -8.49
CA THR A 272 -21.24 -11.28 -8.77
C THR A 272 -21.40 -12.15 -7.52
N GLY A 273 -21.32 -11.57 -6.32
CA GLY A 273 -21.57 -12.25 -5.04
C GLY A 273 -20.34 -12.77 -4.31
N THR A 274 -19.12 -12.41 -4.73
CA THR A 274 -17.91 -12.74 -3.96
C THR A 274 -17.71 -11.72 -2.84
N ASP A 275 -17.71 -12.18 -1.59
CA ASP A 275 -17.33 -11.33 -0.47
C ASP A 275 -15.79 -11.17 -0.41
N PRO A 276 -15.23 -9.94 -0.52
CA PRO A 276 -13.80 -9.69 -0.45
C PRO A 276 -13.23 -9.76 0.97
N THR A 277 -14.06 -9.77 2.03
CA THR A 277 -13.59 -9.95 3.42
C THR A 277 -13.71 -11.39 3.88
N ALA A 278 -14.52 -12.22 3.20
CA ALA A 278 -14.66 -13.62 3.56
C ALA A 278 -13.31 -14.37 3.56
N PRO A 279 -13.05 -15.21 4.58
CA PRO A 279 -11.86 -16.04 4.58
C PRO A 279 -11.87 -16.99 3.37
N PRO A 280 -10.71 -17.37 2.83
CA PRO A 280 -10.64 -18.34 1.76
C PRO A 280 -11.35 -19.63 2.20
N LYS A 281 -12.29 -20.12 1.39
CA LYS A 281 -12.94 -21.42 1.64
C LYS A 281 -11.86 -22.49 1.71
N ASN A 282 -11.70 -23.13 2.87
CA ASN A 282 -10.89 -24.33 2.99
C ASN A 282 -11.58 -25.43 2.17
N ASN A 283 -11.14 -25.61 0.93
CA ASN A 283 -11.45 -26.82 0.18
C ASN A 283 -10.51 -27.93 0.68
N ASP A 284 -10.68 -28.33 1.94
CA ASP A 284 -10.17 -29.61 2.41
C ASP A 284 -11.26 -30.64 2.09
N SER A 285 -11.04 -31.37 0.99
CA SER A 285 -11.71 -32.63 0.67
C SER A 285 -10.82 -33.78 1.10
#